data_AF-A0AAU3G0Z1-F1
#
_entry.id   AF-A0AAU3G0Z1-F1
#
_cell.length_a   1.000
_cell.length_b   1.000
_cell.length_c   1.000
_cell.angle_alpha   90.00
_cell.angle_beta   90.00
_cell.angle_gamma   90.00
#
_symmetry.space_group_name_H-M   'P 1'
#
loop_
_entity.id
_entity.type
_entity.pdbx_description
1 polymer ?
#
loop_
_entity_poly.entity_id
_entity_poly.type
_entity_poly.pdbx_seq_one_letter_code
_entity_poly.pdbx_strand_id
1 'polypeptide(L)'
;MGRGRLAITLSAAGATLAAVMGAGMTVALVWPGRHGAPADHAEVGAEHHGDAYQDEPSTRHRDETRARRRGDEIRALPSAGAFPEPTPGDPRDPATPPAPSRGEEARAARLLLADPALGPAVREAYARAAGRPLASADDLRVRSLIFRRHGCETRRCLQLFVWFPDGEQLDIGRVIVDMPTGSVRVLKW
;
A
#
# COMPACT_ATOMS: atom_id res chain seq x y z
N MET A 1 50.08 -9.05 51.15
CA MET A 1 48.72 -8.53 50.91
C MET A 1 48.43 -8.67 49.42
N GLY A 2 47.65 -9.68 49.04
CA GLY A 2 47.34 -10.01 47.64
C GLY A 2 45.94 -9.54 47.25
N ARG A 3 45.79 -9.10 46.00
CA ARG A 3 44.49 -8.98 45.34
C ARG A 3 44.59 -9.64 43.96
N GLY A 4 43.87 -10.75 43.85
CA GLY A 4 43.86 -11.63 42.70
C GLY A 4 43.08 -11.07 41.51
N ARG A 5 43.52 -11.49 40.33
CA ARG A 5 42.81 -11.38 39.06
C ARG A 5 41.68 -12.43 39.06
N LEU A 6 40.46 -12.03 38.79
CA LEU A 6 39.35 -12.93 38.47
C LEU A 6 39.08 -12.83 36.97
N ALA A 7 39.55 -13.83 36.23
CA ALA A 7 39.12 -14.11 34.88
C ALA A 7 37.80 -14.88 34.97
N ILE A 8 36.72 -14.34 34.39
CA ILE A 8 35.45 -15.06 34.25
C ILE A 8 35.44 -15.66 32.84
N THR A 9 35.73 -16.95 32.76
CA THR A 9 35.39 -17.79 31.61
C THR A 9 33.92 -18.17 31.70
N LEU A 10 33.08 -17.70 30.77
CA LEU A 10 31.72 -18.20 30.61
C LEU A 10 31.69 -19.22 29.47
N SER A 11 31.36 -20.43 29.89
CA SER A 11 31.29 -21.67 29.14
C SER A 11 30.20 -21.65 28.07
N ALA A 12 30.51 -22.19 26.90
CA ALA A 12 29.54 -22.59 25.89
C ALA A 12 28.78 -23.83 26.39
N ALA A 13 27.54 -23.64 26.85
CA ALA A 13 26.60 -24.73 27.03
C ALA A 13 25.62 -24.72 25.84
N GLY A 14 25.81 -25.67 24.93
CA GLY A 14 24.82 -26.03 23.94
C GLY A 14 23.56 -26.52 24.64
N ALA A 15 22.44 -25.85 24.41
CA ALA A 15 21.12 -26.34 24.77
C ALA A 15 20.51 -27.00 23.54
N THR A 16 20.67 -28.32 23.47
CA THR A 16 19.89 -29.20 22.61
C THR A 16 18.44 -29.16 23.10
N LEU A 17 17.56 -28.43 22.41
CA LEU A 17 16.12 -28.52 22.64
C LEU A 17 15.59 -29.75 21.91
N ALA A 18 15.48 -30.84 22.67
CA ALA A 18 14.72 -32.01 22.29
C ALA A 18 13.25 -31.63 22.14
N ALA A 19 12.67 -32.01 21.00
CA ALA A 19 11.25 -31.95 20.74
C ALA A 19 10.50 -32.83 21.76
N VAL A 20 9.69 -32.22 22.60
CA VAL A 20 8.62 -32.91 23.33
C VAL A 20 7.35 -32.73 22.50
N MET A 21 6.99 -33.77 21.76
CA MET A 21 5.61 -34.01 21.37
C MET A 21 4.82 -34.28 22.65
N GLY A 22 4.04 -33.28 23.07
CA GLY A 22 3.13 -33.36 24.20
C GLY A 22 1.76 -32.82 23.77
N ALA A 23 0.74 -33.60 24.07
CA ALA A 23 -0.62 -33.49 23.58
C ALA A 23 -1.31 -32.13 23.79
N GLY A 24 -2.38 -31.95 23.02
CA GLY A 24 -3.12 -30.70 22.85
C GLY A 24 -3.53 -29.99 24.12
N MET A 25 -3.30 -28.67 24.09
CA MET A 25 -4.06 -27.69 24.87
C MET A 25 -4.55 -26.62 23.89
N THR A 26 -5.74 -26.88 23.34
CA THR A 26 -6.53 -25.88 22.64
C THR A 26 -7.05 -24.90 23.70
N VAL A 27 -6.38 -23.77 23.88
CA VAL A 27 -6.94 -22.65 24.66
C VAL A 27 -7.91 -21.92 23.74
N ALA A 28 -9.18 -22.30 23.82
CA ALA A 28 -10.27 -21.56 23.21
C ALA A 28 -10.49 -20.26 24.01
N LEU A 29 -10.06 -19.14 23.46
CA LEU A 29 -10.48 -17.82 23.93
C LEU A 29 -11.93 -17.60 23.48
N VAL A 30 -12.86 -17.88 24.40
CA VAL A 30 -14.27 -17.48 24.30
C VAL A 30 -14.36 -15.97 24.50
N TRP A 31 -14.73 -15.26 23.45
CA TRP A 31 -15.13 -13.85 23.55
C TRP A 31 -16.64 -13.78 23.83
N PRO A 32 -17.09 -12.97 24.80
CA PRO A 32 -18.50 -12.89 25.16
C PRO A 32 -19.32 -12.20 24.05
N GLY A 33 -20.45 -12.82 23.76
CA GLY A 33 -21.38 -12.44 22.71
C GLY A 33 -22.01 -11.06 22.92
N ARG A 34 -22.32 -10.42 21.79
CA ARG A 34 -23.13 -9.21 21.72
C ARG A 34 -24.52 -9.62 21.22
N HIS A 35 -25.46 -9.67 22.15
CA HIS A 35 -26.89 -9.86 21.88
C HIS A 35 -27.59 -8.52 21.62
N GLY A 36 -28.60 -8.57 20.74
CA GLY A 36 -29.70 -7.63 20.61
C GLY A 36 -29.69 -6.86 19.29
N ALA A 37 -30.78 -6.71 18.54
CA ALA A 37 -32.15 -7.25 18.54
C ALA A 37 -32.77 -6.77 17.19
N PRO A 38 -33.90 -7.33 16.72
CA PRO A 38 -34.48 -7.04 15.41
C PRO A 38 -35.39 -5.80 15.43
N ALA A 39 -35.56 -5.15 14.27
CA ALA A 39 -36.62 -4.19 14.03
C ALA A 39 -37.40 -4.62 12.78
N ASP A 40 -38.65 -5.02 13.02
CA ASP A 40 -39.71 -5.23 12.05
C ASP A 40 -40.39 -3.90 11.65
N HIS A 41 -41.10 -3.96 10.52
CA HIS A 41 -42.08 -2.99 9.97
C HIS A 41 -41.47 -1.73 9.29
N ALA A 42 -41.96 -1.23 8.15
CA ALA A 42 -43.32 -1.23 7.63
C ALA A 42 -43.35 -0.99 6.10
N GLU A 43 -44.32 -1.60 5.42
CA GLU A 43 -44.88 -1.12 4.15
C GLU A 43 -45.59 0.23 4.35
N VAL A 44 -45.34 1.23 3.50
CA VAL A 44 -46.26 2.36 3.26
C VAL A 44 -46.14 2.85 1.82
N GLY A 45 -47.25 2.78 1.09
CA GLY A 45 -47.78 3.90 0.31
C GLY A 45 -47.15 4.20 -1.05
N ALA A 46 -47.76 3.65 -2.09
CA ALA A 46 -47.87 4.34 -3.37
C ALA A 46 -48.77 5.58 -3.19
N GLU A 47 -48.38 6.75 -3.69
CA GLU A 47 -49.31 7.75 -4.21
C GLU A 47 -48.62 8.83 -5.06
N HIS A 48 -49.32 9.19 -6.14
CA HIS A 48 -49.04 10.18 -7.16
C HIS A 48 -48.60 11.55 -6.63
N HIS A 49 -47.65 12.19 -7.30
CA HIS A 49 -47.70 13.61 -7.65
C HIS A 49 -47.14 13.78 -9.07
N GLY A 50 -48.01 14.10 -10.02
CA GLY A 50 -47.59 14.80 -11.22
C GLY A 50 -47.42 16.28 -10.87
N ASP A 51 -46.47 16.95 -11.53
CA ASP A 51 -46.64 18.33 -11.97
C ASP A 51 -45.47 18.78 -12.86
N ALA A 52 -45.87 19.47 -13.94
CA ALA A 52 -45.13 20.47 -14.71
C ALA A 52 -43.80 20.06 -15.39
N TYR A 53 -43.94 19.60 -16.64
CA TYR A 53 -42.93 19.77 -17.68
C TYR A 53 -42.78 21.28 -17.97
N GLN A 54 -41.76 21.92 -17.42
CA GLN A 54 -41.40 23.29 -17.80
C GLN A 54 -40.66 23.26 -19.14
N ASP A 55 -41.20 24.02 -20.09
CA ASP A 55 -40.59 24.39 -21.37
C ASP A 55 -39.13 24.84 -21.20
N GLU A 56 -38.19 24.07 -21.75
CA GLU A 56 -36.82 24.53 -21.94
C GLU A 56 -36.75 25.46 -23.17
N PRO A 57 -36.32 26.72 -23.04
CA PRO A 57 -36.11 27.59 -24.18
C PRO A 57 -34.91 27.13 -25.00
N SER A 58 -35.21 26.52 -26.15
CA SER A 58 -34.46 26.56 -27.42
C SER A 58 -32.97 26.94 -27.32
N THR A 59 -32.11 25.93 -27.24
CA THR A 59 -30.64 25.99 -27.34
C THR A 59 -30.12 26.48 -28.70
N ARG A 60 -31.01 26.76 -29.66
CA ARG A 60 -30.64 26.98 -31.07
C ARG A 60 -29.98 28.33 -31.38
N HIS A 61 -30.09 29.34 -30.51
CA HIS A 61 -29.55 30.68 -30.80
C HIS A 61 -28.14 30.94 -30.23
N ARG A 62 -27.63 30.05 -29.37
CA ARG A 62 -26.32 30.27 -28.71
C ARG A 62 -25.13 29.75 -29.51
N ASP A 63 -25.36 28.93 -30.53
CA ASP A 63 -24.29 28.32 -31.34
C ASP A 63 -23.78 29.21 -32.48
N GLU A 64 -24.60 30.11 -33.03
CA GLU A 64 -24.16 30.95 -34.17
C GLU A 64 -23.16 32.05 -33.78
N THR A 65 -23.20 32.54 -32.54
CA THR A 65 -22.26 33.59 -32.10
C THR A 65 -20.87 33.05 -31.76
N ARG A 66 -20.72 31.75 -31.51
CA ARG A 66 -19.42 31.12 -31.18
C ARG A 66 -18.62 30.76 -32.42
N ALA A 67 -19.28 30.49 -33.54
CA ALA A 67 -18.62 30.14 -34.80
C ALA A 67 -17.86 31.32 -35.42
N ARG A 68 -18.36 32.57 -35.29
CA ARG A 68 -17.70 33.74 -35.88
C ARG A 68 -16.44 34.22 -35.16
N ARG A 69 -16.24 33.90 -33.87
CA ARG A 69 -14.99 34.24 -33.14
C ARG A 69 -13.84 33.28 -33.38
N ARG A 70 -14.05 32.12 -34.03
CA ARG A 70 -12.98 31.16 -34.34
C ARG A 70 -12.23 31.43 -35.65
N GLY A 71 -12.65 32.43 -36.43
CA GLY A 71 -11.99 32.79 -37.69
C GLY A 71 -10.68 33.56 -37.50
N ASP A 72 -10.61 34.43 -36.48
CA ASP A 72 -9.50 35.38 -36.31
C ASP A 72 -8.50 35.01 -35.21
N GLU A 73 -8.70 33.89 -34.51
CA GLU A 73 -7.79 33.42 -33.46
C GLU A 73 -7.03 32.15 -33.88
N ILE A 74 -6.60 32.07 -35.14
CA ILE A 74 -5.41 31.27 -35.47
C ILE A 74 -4.19 32.09 -35.04
N ARG A 75 -4.04 32.22 -33.72
CA ARG A 75 -2.81 32.66 -33.08
C ARG A 75 -1.71 31.72 -33.57
N ALA A 76 -0.69 32.30 -34.19
CA ALA A 76 0.53 31.63 -34.63
C ALA A 76 0.90 30.49 -33.68
N LEU A 77 0.87 29.25 -34.17
CA LEU A 77 1.52 28.15 -33.49
C LEU A 77 2.98 28.56 -33.31
N PRO A 78 3.54 28.54 -32.08
CA PRO A 78 4.95 28.85 -31.91
C PRO A 78 5.76 27.89 -32.79
N SER A 79 6.66 28.47 -33.57
CA SER A 79 7.62 27.78 -34.41
C SER A 79 8.25 26.61 -33.65
N ALA A 80 8.42 25.48 -34.32
CA ALA A 80 8.79 24.15 -33.80
C ALA A 80 10.17 24.03 -33.08
N GLY A 81 10.55 24.99 -32.22
CA GLY A 81 11.87 25.03 -31.56
C GLY A 81 11.83 25.21 -30.04
N ALA A 82 10.68 25.41 -29.42
CA ALA A 82 10.58 25.54 -27.97
C ALA A 82 9.96 24.26 -27.39
N PHE A 83 10.78 23.22 -27.16
CA PHE A 83 10.40 22.20 -26.20
C PHE A 83 10.26 22.91 -24.84
N PRO A 84 9.10 22.81 -24.16
CA PRO A 84 8.98 23.38 -22.82
C PRO A 84 10.07 22.76 -21.94
N GLU A 85 10.73 23.58 -21.11
CA GLU A 85 11.65 23.05 -20.11
C GLU A 85 10.92 21.95 -19.32
N PRO A 86 11.58 20.80 -19.06
CA PRO A 86 10.95 19.72 -18.33
C PRO A 86 10.47 20.27 -16.99
N THR A 87 9.15 20.24 -16.78
CA THR A 87 8.57 20.65 -15.50
C THR A 87 9.01 19.66 -14.43
N PRO A 88 9.41 20.11 -13.23
CA PRO A 88 9.72 19.21 -12.13
C PRO A 88 8.58 18.22 -11.91
N GLY A 89 8.85 16.93 -12.13
CA GLY A 89 7.85 15.87 -12.06
C GLY A 89 7.30 15.36 -13.40
N ASP A 90 7.78 15.83 -14.55
CA ASP A 90 7.56 15.11 -15.83
C ASP A 90 8.23 13.73 -15.72
N PRO A 91 7.52 12.61 -15.94
CA PRO A 91 8.12 11.27 -15.96
C PRO A 91 9.22 11.08 -17.01
N ARG A 92 9.33 12.03 -17.97
CA ARG A 92 10.37 12.08 -19.00
C ARG A 92 11.54 13.01 -18.64
N ASP A 93 11.45 13.71 -17.51
CA ASP A 93 12.58 14.46 -16.96
C ASP A 93 13.65 13.45 -16.50
N PRO A 94 14.86 13.44 -17.10
CA PRO A 94 15.92 12.52 -16.69
C PRO A 94 16.38 12.72 -15.24
N ALA A 95 16.05 13.86 -14.60
CA ALA A 95 16.31 14.10 -13.19
C ALA A 95 15.27 13.43 -12.27
N THR A 96 14.08 13.11 -12.76
CA THR A 96 13.06 12.40 -11.98
C THR A 96 13.35 10.90 -12.04
N PRO A 97 13.60 10.23 -10.89
CA PRO A 97 13.89 8.81 -10.90
C PRO A 97 12.68 8.04 -11.44
N PRO A 98 12.90 7.03 -12.30
CA PRO A 98 11.80 6.30 -12.91
C PRO A 98 10.99 5.57 -11.84
N ALA A 99 9.67 5.50 -12.06
CA ALA A 99 8.75 4.78 -11.21
C ALA A 99 9.24 3.34 -10.92
N PRO A 100 8.91 2.77 -9.75
CA PRO A 100 9.31 1.41 -9.43
C PRO A 100 8.81 0.42 -10.47
N SER A 101 9.70 -0.47 -10.92
CA SER A 101 9.34 -1.54 -11.85
C SER A 101 8.68 -2.70 -11.12
N ARG A 102 7.94 -3.57 -11.85
CA ARG A 102 7.38 -4.79 -11.27
C ARG A 102 8.45 -5.74 -10.73
N GLY A 103 9.63 -5.80 -11.37
CA GLY A 103 10.75 -6.61 -10.88
C GLY A 103 11.27 -6.12 -9.54
N GLU A 104 11.28 -4.80 -9.33
CA GLU A 104 11.63 -4.19 -8.05
C GLU A 104 10.57 -4.45 -6.98
N GLU A 105 9.29 -4.34 -7.32
CA GLU A 105 8.18 -4.70 -6.43
C GLU A 105 8.28 -6.16 -5.97
N ALA A 106 8.51 -7.10 -6.90
CA ALA A 106 8.67 -8.52 -6.59
C ALA A 106 9.93 -8.82 -5.76
N ARG A 107 11.03 -8.08 -5.99
CA ARG A 107 12.24 -8.20 -5.15
C ARG A 107 11.98 -7.64 -3.75
N ALA A 108 11.31 -6.51 -3.62
CA ALA A 108 10.98 -5.91 -2.34
C ALA A 108 10.01 -6.77 -1.52
N ALA A 109 9.02 -7.40 -2.16
CA ALA A 109 8.12 -8.36 -1.52
C ALA A 109 8.89 -9.56 -0.94
N ARG A 110 9.86 -10.09 -1.68
CA ARG A 110 10.74 -11.16 -1.20
C ARG A 110 11.59 -10.73 0.00
N LEU A 111 12.13 -9.51 -0.02
CA LEU A 111 12.90 -8.95 1.10
C LEU A 111 12.01 -8.79 2.35
N LEU A 112 10.78 -8.28 2.19
CA LEU A 112 9.81 -8.18 3.29
C LEU A 112 9.50 -9.55 3.91
N LEU A 113 9.28 -10.57 3.10
CA LEU A 113 8.96 -11.92 3.58
C LEU A 113 10.15 -12.68 4.17
N ALA A 114 11.37 -12.25 3.84
CA ALA A 114 12.61 -12.77 4.39
C ALA A 114 13.03 -12.04 5.68
N ASP A 115 12.45 -10.87 5.96
CA ASP A 115 12.72 -10.13 7.18
C ASP A 115 12.25 -10.96 8.40
N PRO A 116 13.13 -11.20 9.40
CA PRO A 116 12.81 -12.09 10.51
C PRO A 116 11.74 -11.53 11.45
N ALA A 117 11.58 -10.20 11.51
CA ALA A 117 10.60 -9.57 12.38
C ALA A 117 9.24 -9.39 11.69
N LEU A 118 9.26 -9.06 10.39
CA LEU A 118 8.04 -8.71 9.64
C LEU A 118 7.48 -9.88 8.83
N GLY A 119 8.35 -10.74 8.30
CA GLY A 119 7.94 -11.87 7.46
C GLY A 119 6.90 -12.78 8.14
N PRO A 120 7.09 -13.22 9.39
CA PRO A 120 6.10 -14.01 10.12
C PRO A 120 4.75 -13.30 10.25
N ALA A 121 4.75 -12.02 10.63
CA ALA A 121 3.54 -11.22 10.80
C ALA A 121 2.77 -11.05 9.49
N VAL A 122 3.48 -10.84 8.37
CA VAL A 122 2.85 -10.75 7.03
C VAL A 122 2.22 -12.09 6.62
N ARG A 123 2.89 -13.21 6.90
CA ARG A 123 2.35 -14.55 6.60
C ARG A 123 1.12 -14.86 7.44
N GLU A 124 1.12 -14.50 8.71
CA GLU A 124 -0.03 -14.67 9.60
C GLU A 124 -1.21 -13.78 9.16
N ALA A 125 -0.94 -12.51 8.84
CA ALA A 125 -1.96 -11.61 8.31
C ALA A 125 -2.56 -12.15 7.00
N TYR A 126 -1.72 -12.62 6.07
CA TYR A 126 -2.18 -13.26 4.84
C TYR A 126 -3.03 -14.50 5.14
N ALA A 127 -2.61 -15.37 6.07
CA ALA A 127 -3.35 -16.59 6.39
C ALA A 127 -4.74 -16.30 6.94
N ARG A 128 -4.88 -15.24 7.75
CA ARG A 128 -6.18 -14.77 8.25
C ARG A 128 -7.06 -14.22 7.12
N ALA A 129 -6.50 -13.39 6.24
CA ALA A 129 -7.21 -12.77 5.12
C ALA A 129 -7.61 -13.77 4.02
N ALA A 130 -6.73 -14.71 3.69
CA ALA A 130 -6.90 -15.63 2.57
C ALA A 130 -7.47 -17.00 2.97
N GLY A 131 -7.52 -17.31 4.27
CA GLY A 131 -7.91 -18.64 4.78
C GLY A 131 -6.93 -19.76 4.42
N ARG A 132 -5.73 -19.43 3.91
CA ARG A 132 -4.69 -20.38 3.49
C ARG A 132 -3.30 -19.82 3.74
N PRO A 133 -2.27 -20.66 3.93
CA PRO A 133 -0.90 -20.17 4.06
C PRO A 133 -0.42 -19.46 2.79
N LEU A 134 0.44 -18.46 2.98
CA LEU A 134 1.16 -17.78 1.90
C LEU A 134 2.17 -18.74 1.28
N ALA A 135 1.99 -19.10 0.00
CA ALA A 135 2.89 -20.03 -0.68
C ALA A 135 4.16 -19.32 -1.20
N SER A 136 4.01 -18.11 -1.75
CA SER A 136 5.12 -17.34 -2.29
C SER A 136 4.88 -15.82 -2.21
N ALA A 137 5.91 -15.03 -2.57
CA ALA A 137 5.76 -13.58 -2.67
C ALA A 137 4.76 -13.14 -3.75
N ASP A 138 4.52 -13.97 -4.76
CA ASP A 138 3.62 -13.66 -5.88
C ASP A 138 2.14 -13.75 -5.48
N ASP A 139 1.83 -14.40 -4.34
CA ASP A 139 0.50 -14.36 -3.73
C ASP A 139 0.14 -12.97 -3.18
N LEU A 140 1.15 -12.11 -2.95
CA LEU A 140 0.94 -10.75 -2.47
C LEU A 140 0.72 -9.79 -3.64
N ARG A 141 -0.33 -8.97 -3.55
CA ARG A 141 -0.48 -7.82 -4.44
C ARG A 141 0.34 -6.67 -3.85
N VAL A 142 1.45 -6.33 -4.50
CA VAL A 142 2.35 -5.26 -4.05
C VAL A 142 2.33 -4.09 -5.01
N ARG A 143 2.26 -2.87 -4.46
CA ARG A 143 2.58 -1.63 -5.16
C ARG A 143 3.63 -0.88 -4.36
N SER A 144 4.39 -0.04 -5.03
CA SER A 144 5.40 0.76 -4.35
C SER A 144 5.52 2.18 -4.90
N LEU A 145 6.08 3.05 -4.07
CA LEU A 145 6.49 4.40 -4.43
C LEU A 145 7.94 4.62 -4.01
N ILE A 146 8.64 5.55 -4.67
CA ILE A 146 9.99 5.94 -4.26
C ILE A 146 9.90 6.71 -2.95
N PHE A 147 10.67 6.28 -1.96
CA PHE A 147 10.77 6.94 -0.65
C PHE A 147 12.09 7.70 -0.55
N ARG A 148 12.06 8.97 -0.11
CA ARG A 148 13.21 9.89 -0.14
C ARG A 148 13.59 10.50 1.21
N ARG A 149 13.01 10.03 2.31
CA ARG A 149 13.27 10.55 3.66
C ARG A 149 13.97 9.52 4.52
N HIS A 150 14.46 9.92 5.69
CA HIS A 150 15.01 9.03 6.71
C HIS A 150 16.16 8.16 6.19
N GLY A 151 17.15 8.77 5.54
CA GLY A 151 18.33 8.08 5.01
C GLY A 151 18.14 7.47 3.61
N CYS A 152 17.08 7.87 2.89
CA CYS A 152 16.77 7.44 1.53
C CYS A 152 16.88 8.56 0.49
N GLU A 153 17.40 9.73 0.87
CA GLU A 153 17.50 10.90 0.01
C GLU A 153 18.29 10.58 -1.27
N THR A 154 19.42 9.90 -1.11
CA THR A 154 20.34 9.49 -2.20
C THR A 154 20.24 8.02 -2.58
N ARG A 155 19.37 7.24 -1.92
CA ARG A 155 19.26 5.78 -2.10
C ARG A 155 17.96 5.41 -2.78
N ARG A 156 17.96 4.26 -3.48
CA ARG A 156 16.73 3.72 -4.09
C ARG A 156 15.95 2.94 -3.04
N CYS A 157 15.14 3.65 -2.26
CA CYS A 157 14.22 3.06 -1.29
C CYS A 157 12.80 3.03 -1.83
N LEU A 158 12.06 1.97 -1.47
CA LEU A 158 10.67 1.78 -1.83
C LEU A 158 9.80 1.79 -0.58
N GLN A 159 8.74 2.58 -0.57
CA GLN A 159 7.63 2.40 0.36
C GLN A 159 6.69 1.35 -0.24
N LEU A 160 6.43 0.29 0.50
CA LEU A 160 5.55 -0.79 0.08
C LEU A 160 4.13 -0.57 0.56
N PHE A 161 3.20 -0.94 -0.31
CA PHE A 161 1.80 -1.12 -0.03
C PHE A 161 1.46 -2.55 -0.42
N VAL A 162 1.02 -3.34 0.56
CA VAL A 162 0.76 -4.77 0.39
C VAL A 162 -0.73 -4.99 0.61
N TRP A 163 -1.38 -5.61 -0.37
CA TRP A 163 -2.78 -5.98 -0.30
C TRP A 163 -2.94 -7.50 -0.24
N PHE A 164 -3.93 -7.91 0.54
CA PHE A 164 -4.37 -9.29 0.66
C PHE A 164 -5.52 -9.60 -0.31
N PRO A 165 -5.89 -10.89 -0.49
CA PRO A 165 -6.93 -11.28 -1.44
C PRO A 165 -8.33 -10.74 -1.12
N ASP A 166 -8.63 -10.45 0.15
CA ASP A 166 -9.86 -9.81 0.61
C ASP A 166 -9.92 -8.30 0.29
N GLY A 167 -8.83 -7.73 -0.22
CA GLY A 167 -8.71 -6.31 -0.54
C GLY A 167 -8.17 -5.46 0.61
N GLU A 168 -7.98 -6.03 1.80
CA GLU A 168 -7.38 -5.31 2.92
C GLU A 168 -5.91 -5.03 2.66
N GLN A 169 -5.44 -3.91 3.20
CA GLN A 169 -4.04 -3.53 3.18
C GLN A 169 -3.35 -3.98 4.47
N LEU A 170 -2.10 -4.40 4.37
CA LEU A 170 -1.24 -4.67 5.52
C LEU A 170 -1.09 -3.42 6.39
N ASP A 171 -1.77 -3.40 7.53
CA ASP A 171 -1.75 -2.29 8.48
C ASP A 171 -0.69 -2.48 9.58
N ILE A 172 0.59 -2.38 9.20
CA ILE A 172 1.72 -2.39 10.15
C ILE A 172 2.54 -1.11 10.13
N GLY A 173 2.00 -0.05 9.52
CA GLY A 173 2.71 1.21 9.28
C GLY A 173 3.39 1.27 7.92
N ARG A 174 4.33 2.21 7.74
CA ARG A 174 5.02 2.41 6.46
C ARG A 174 6.22 1.48 6.34
N VAL A 175 6.06 0.40 5.59
CA VAL A 175 7.13 -0.55 5.27
C VAL A 175 8.05 0.09 4.22
N ILE A 176 9.31 0.34 4.59
CA ILE A 176 10.34 0.89 3.72
C ILE A 176 11.38 -0.19 3.45
N VAL A 177 11.65 -0.44 2.17
CA VAL A 177 12.70 -1.35 1.70
C VAL A 177 13.82 -0.55 1.06
N ASP A 178 15.04 -0.74 1.55
CA ASP A 178 16.25 -0.19 0.94
C ASP A 178 16.78 -1.18 -0.11
N MET A 179 16.61 -0.87 -1.39
CA MET A 179 16.91 -1.83 -2.46
C MET A 179 18.41 -2.19 -2.53
N PRO A 180 19.36 -1.24 -2.42
CA PRO A 180 20.79 -1.56 -2.38
C PRO A 180 21.21 -2.52 -1.26
N THR A 181 20.79 -2.28 -0.01
CA THR A 181 21.20 -3.13 1.13
C THR A 181 20.28 -4.32 1.38
N GLY A 182 19.08 -4.30 0.81
CA GLY A 182 18.05 -5.30 1.09
C GLY A 182 17.44 -5.18 2.49
N SER A 183 17.66 -4.08 3.19
CA SER A 183 17.11 -3.90 4.55
C SER A 183 15.65 -3.46 4.51
N VAL A 184 14.87 -3.96 5.46
CA VAL A 184 13.45 -3.64 5.63
C VAL A 184 13.28 -2.93 6.96
N ARG A 185 12.46 -1.88 6.99
CA ARG A 185 12.11 -1.17 8.23
C ARG A 185 10.69 -0.67 8.20
N VAL A 186 10.10 -0.50 9.37
CA VAL A 186 8.78 0.10 9.53
C VAL A 186 8.93 1.48 10.12
N LEU A 187 8.31 2.48 9.49
CA LEU A 187 8.15 3.81 10.06
C LEU A 187 6.74 3.91 10.65
N LYS A 188 6.69 4.09 11.97
CA LYS A 188 5.46 4.46 12.67
C LYS A 188 5.16 5.94 12.44
N TRP A 189 3.88 6.28 12.46
CA TRP A 189 3.39 7.65 12.33
C TRP A 189 3.66 8.46 13.58
#